data_AF-A0A0F9YKZ5-F1
#
_entry.id   AF-A0A0F9YKZ5-F1
#
_cell.length_a   1.000
_cell.length_b   1.000
_cell.length_c   1.000
_cell.angle_alpha   90.00
_cell.angle_beta   90.00
_cell.angle_gamma   90.00
#
_symmetry.space_group_name_H-M   'P 1'
#
loop_
_entity.id
_entity.type
_entity.pdbx_description
1 polymer ?
#
loop_
_entity_poly.entity_id
_entity_poly.type
_entity_poly.pdbx_seq_one_letter_code
_entity_poly.pdbx_strand_id
1 'polypeptide(L)'
;MIYYLFRHGQTFFSKYHLKYGKKNDTAEIIPEGIPKIINIATKLKEEKVKVIYSSPIKRCVQTVEIIKKEFPTIKIIYYQNLEEEKVSRGLETFKDQTERIKKFLDEIKEKKLEKVAICSHGWPIAVMIALLKNKHVNRLSLLNYPKCGVIVTIDAR
;
A
#
# COMPACT_ATOMS: atom_id res chain seq x y z
N MET A 1 6.22 9.37 13.87
CA MET A 1 5.76 9.53 12.46
C MET A 1 4.42 8.86 12.31
N ILE A 2 3.48 9.45 11.56
CA ILE A 2 2.17 8.87 11.27
C ILE A 2 2.18 8.25 9.86
N TYR A 3 1.74 7.00 9.76
CA TYR A 3 1.67 6.23 8.54
C TYR A 3 0.21 6.10 8.08
N TYR A 4 -0.06 6.44 6.82
CA TYR A 4 -1.35 6.23 6.15
C TYR A 4 -1.20 5.12 5.12
N LEU A 5 -1.56 3.90 5.50
CA LEU A 5 -1.42 2.70 4.67
C LEU A 5 -2.74 2.43 3.94
N PHE A 6 -2.71 2.23 2.64
CA PHE A 6 -3.90 1.82 1.89
C PHE A 6 -3.54 0.89 0.74
N ARG A 7 -4.47 -0.03 0.47
CA ARG A 7 -4.38 -0.91 -0.68
C ARG A 7 -4.78 -0.16 -1.94
N HIS A 8 -4.24 -0.56 -3.07
CA HIS A 8 -4.71 -0.14 -4.39
C HIS A 8 -6.25 -0.13 -4.51
N GLY A 9 -6.77 0.65 -5.45
CA GLY A 9 -8.18 0.71 -5.82
C GLY A 9 -8.74 -0.67 -6.19
N GLN A 10 -10.05 -0.82 -6.05
CA GLN A 10 -10.70 -2.11 -6.33
C GLN A 10 -10.48 -2.51 -7.79
N THR A 11 -10.12 -3.77 -8.01
CA THR A 11 -10.03 -4.44 -9.32
C THR A 11 -11.12 -5.52 -9.41
N PHE A 12 -11.39 -6.03 -10.62
CA PHE A 12 -12.27 -7.19 -10.81
C PHE A 12 -11.87 -8.36 -9.88
N PHE A 13 -10.60 -8.74 -9.87
CA PHE A 13 -10.08 -9.84 -9.04
C PHE A 13 -10.29 -9.60 -7.54
N SER A 14 -10.01 -8.38 -7.06
CA SER A 14 -10.21 -8.06 -5.64
C SER A 14 -11.68 -7.98 -5.24
N LYS A 15 -12.58 -7.61 -6.16
CA LYS A 15 -14.04 -7.56 -5.94
C LYS A 15 -14.62 -8.95 -5.75
N TYR A 16 -14.17 -9.90 -6.56
CA TYR A 16 -14.67 -11.28 -6.56
C TYR A 16 -13.76 -12.27 -5.82
N HIS A 17 -12.78 -11.79 -5.05
CA HIS A 17 -11.83 -12.61 -4.29
C HIS A 17 -11.07 -13.65 -5.14
N LEU A 18 -10.75 -13.30 -6.38
CA LEU A 18 -10.04 -14.15 -7.33
C LEU A 18 -8.53 -13.93 -7.25
N LYS A 19 -7.77 -14.98 -7.60
CA LYS A 19 -6.32 -14.90 -7.78
C LYS A 19 -6.01 -14.13 -9.06
N TYR A 20 -5.02 -13.23 -9.01
CA TYR A 20 -4.61 -12.45 -10.18
C TYR A 20 -3.91 -13.29 -11.27
N GLY A 21 -3.17 -14.33 -10.89
CA GLY A 21 -2.45 -15.20 -11.83
C GLY A 21 -1.58 -14.40 -12.81
N LYS A 22 -1.74 -14.65 -14.12
CA LYS A 22 -1.01 -13.94 -15.19
C LYS A 22 -1.30 -12.43 -15.25
N LYS A 23 -2.35 -11.95 -14.59
CA LYS A 23 -2.72 -10.52 -14.51
C LYS A 23 -2.16 -9.83 -13.27
N ASN A 24 -1.23 -10.45 -12.54
CA ASN A 24 -0.66 -9.88 -11.32
C ASN A 24 -0.09 -8.47 -11.51
N ASP A 25 0.53 -8.20 -12.65
CA ASP A 25 1.20 -6.91 -12.86
C ASP A 25 0.36 -5.97 -13.75
N THR A 26 -0.63 -6.50 -14.46
CA THR A 26 -1.41 -5.77 -15.47
C THR A 26 -2.86 -5.50 -15.07
N ALA A 27 -3.36 -6.07 -13.96
CA ALA A 27 -4.74 -5.85 -13.55
C ALA A 27 -5.00 -4.39 -13.20
N GLU A 28 -6.14 -3.90 -13.65
CA GLU A 28 -6.54 -2.50 -13.52
C GLU A 28 -7.61 -2.31 -12.47
N ILE A 29 -7.69 -1.09 -11.95
CA ILE A 29 -8.81 -0.67 -11.11
C ILE A 29 -10.09 -0.59 -11.94
N ILE A 30 -11.22 -0.87 -11.32
CA ILE A 30 -12.55 -0.73 -11.94
C ILE A 30 -13.16 0.63 -11.57
N PRO A 31 -14.04 1.19 -12.41
CA PRO A 31 -14.67 2.49 -12.15
C PRO A 31 -15.37 2.58 -10.79
N GLU A 32 -16.00 1.49 -10.33
CA GLU A 32 -16.70 1.45 -9.03
C GLU A 32 -15.75 1.63 -7.83
N GLY A 33 -14.45 1.40 -8.03
CA GLY A 33 -13.41 1.64 -7.03
C GLY A 33 -13.00 3.10 -6.88
N ILE A 34 -13.24 3.93 -7.90
CA ILE A 34 -12.75 5.33 -7.97
C ILE A 34 -13.27 6.21 -6.82
N PRO A 35 -14.57 6.19 -6.46
CA PRO A 35 -15.08 7.05 -5.38
C PRO A 35 -14.32 6.86 -4.05
N LYS A 36 -13.90 5.63 -3.74
CA LYS A 36 -13.12 5.35 -2.52
C LYS A 36 -11.70 5.91 -2.60
N ILE A 37 -11.11 5.97 -3.79
CA ILE A 37 -9.79 6.57 -4.02
C ILE A 37 -9.86 8.09 -3.84
N ILE A 38 -10.94 8.72 -4.32
CA ILE A 38 -11.19 10.15 -4.10
C ILE A 38 -11.30 10.45 -2.61
N ASN A 39 -12.02 9.62 -1.83
CA ASN A 39 -12.08 9.77 -0.37
C ASN A 39 -10.70 9.67 0.30
N ILE A 40 -9.82 8.79 -0.18
CA ILE A 40 -8.43 8.72 0.28
C ILE A 40 -7.72 10.04 -0.04
N ALA A 41 -7.87 10.59 -1.25
CA ALA A 41 -7.25 11.85 -1.63
C ALA A 41 -7.70 13.01 -0.72
N THR A 42 -9.00 13.13 -0.46
CA THR A 42 -9.58 14.12 0.47
C THR A 42 -8.95 14.00 1.85
N LYS A 43 -8.92 12.79 2.43
CA LYS A 43 -8.32 12.55 3.75
C LYS A 43 -6.84 12.92 3.78
N LEU A 44 -6.06 12.52 2.76
CA LEU A 44 -4.63 12.84 2.70
C LEU A 44 -4.37 14.36 2.59
N LYS A 45 -5.27 15.08 1.92
CA LYS A 45 -5.23 16.54 1.79
C LYS A 45 -5.54 17.24 3.12
N GLU A 46 -6.61 16.82 3.81
CA GLU A 46 -6.96 17.30 5.16
C GLU A 46 -5.82 17.09 6.16
N GLU A 47 -5.19 15.91 6.07
CA GLU A 47 -4.06 15.53 6.91
C GLU A 47 -2.74 16.18 6.50
N LYS A 48 -2.72 16.94 5.39
CA LYS A 48 -1.54 17.64 4.86
C LYS A 48 -0.37 16.69 4.57
N VAL A 49 -0.66 15.47 4.09
CA VAL A 49 0.38 14.50 3.73
C VAL A 49 1.11 14.97 2.48
N LYS A 50 2.44 15.03 2.54
CA LYS A 50 3.27 15.58 1.45
C LYS A 50 3.73 14.56 0.43
N VAL A 51 3.78 13.28 0.79
CA VAL A 51 4.36 12.23 -0.06
C VAL A 51 3.61 10.90 0.08
N ILE A 52 3.40 10.24 -1.07
CA ILE A 52 2.97 8.85 -1.19
C ILE A 52 4.14 8.02 -1.72
N TYR A 53 4.47 6.94 -1.03
CA TYR A 53 5.27 5.85 -1.59
C TYR A 53 4.34 4.79 -2.16
N SER A 54 4.55 4.39 -3.41
CA SER A 54 3.64 3.50 -4.13
C SER A 54 4.37 2.30 -4.73
N SER A 55 3.70 1.15 -4.76
CA SER A 55 4.12 0.05 -5.63
C SER A 55 4.08 0.50 -7.10
N PRO A 56 5.05 0.07 -7.92
CA PRO A 56 5.03 0.35 -9.36
C PRO A 56 4.02 -0.52 -10.14
N ILE A 57 3.31 -1.44 -9.48
CA ILE A 57 2.31 -2.30 -10.14
C ILE A 57 1.11 -1.47 -10.62
N LYS A 58 0.59 -1.77 -11.82
CA LYS A 58 -0.41 -0.96 -12.56
C LYS A 58 -1.58 -0.46 -11.72
N ARG A 59 -2.23 -1.32 -10.92
CA ARG A 59 -3.34 -0.92 -10.04
C ARG A 59 -2.94 0.11 -8.97
N CYS A 60 -1.74 0.03 -8.41
CA CYS A 60 -1.23 1.03 -7.47
C CYS A 60 -0.92 2.35 -8.18
N VAL A 61 -0.31 2.28 -9.37
CA VAL A 61 -0.05 3.45 -10.24
C VAL A 61 -1.34 4.20 -10.53
N GLN A 62 -2.36 3.52 -11.08
CA GLN A 62 -3.66 4.12 -11.36
C GLN A 62 -4.30 4.76 -10.11
N THR A 63 -4.15 4.10 -8.95
CA THR A 63 -4.67 4.61 -7.67
C THR A 63 -4.02 5.94 -7.30
N VAL A 64 -2.69 6.01 -7.31
CA VAL A 64 -1.98 7.23 -6.90
C VAL A 64 -2.09 8.34 -7.95
N GLU A 65 -2.25 8.01 -9.22
CA GLU A 65 -2.53 8.98 -10.28
C GLU A 65 -3.90 9.65 -10.12
N ILE A 66 -4.94 8.89 -9.73
CA ILE A 66 -6.23 9.49 -9.37
C ILE A 66 -6.08 10.40 -8.14
N ILE A 67 -5.35 9.95 -7.11
CA ILE A 67 -5.09 10.81 -5.93
C ILE A 67 -4.35 12.08 -6.34
N LYS A 68 -3.38 12.00 -7.26
CA LYS A 68 -2.63 13.15 -7.76
C LYS A 68 -3.50 14.14 -8.52
N LYS A 69 -4.53 13.68 -9.24
CA LYS A 69 -5.50 14.56 -9.91
C LYS A 69 -6.31 15.37 -8.90
N GLU A 70 -6.76 14.73 -7.82
CA GLU A 70 -7.53 15.38 -6.74
C GLU A 70 -6.66 16.21 -5.78
N PHE A 71 -5.38 15.84 -5.64
CA PHE A 71 -4.40 16.47 -4.78
C PHE A 71 -3.07 16.75 -5.52
N PRO A 72 -3.03 17.75 -6.43
CA PRO A 72 -1.90 17.97 -7.34
C PRO A 72 -0.54 18.23 -6.68
N THR A 73 -0.49 18.71 -5.44
CA THR A 73 0.77 19.02 -4.76
C THR A 73 1.40 17.82 -4.06
N ILE A 74 0.71 16.68 -3.94
CA ILE A 74 1.28 15.48 -3.30
C ILE A 74 2.40 14.87 -4.13
N LYS A 75 3.55 14.57 -3.53
CA LYS A 75 4.65 13.90 -4.23
C LYS A 75 4.38 12.39 -4.31
N ILE A 76 4.62 11.77 -5.46
CA ILE A 76 4.57 10.32 -5.63
C ILE A 76 5.99 9.80 -5.82
N ILE A 77 6.34 8.75 -5.09
CA ILE A 77 7.62 8.03 -5.22
C ILE A 77 7.30 6.54 -5.40
N TYR A 78 7.71 5.97 -6.52
CA TYR A 78 7.57 4.53 -6.74
C TYR A 78 8.71 3.77 -6.05
N TYR A 79 8.37 2.65 -5.41
CA TYR A 79 9.33 1.87 -4.62
C TYR A 79 9.12 0.37 -4.81
N GLN A 80 10.16 -0.33 -5.28
CA GLN A 80 10.09 -1.73 -5.69
C GLN A 80 9.72 -2.67 -4.52
N ASN A 81 10.19 -2.38 -3.30
CA ASN A 81 9.87 -3.22 -2.15
C ASN A 81 8.41 -3.10 -1.70
N LEU A 82 7.58 -2.28 -2.36
CA LEU A 82 6.13 -2.21 -2.11
C LEU A 82 5.31 -3.09 -3.05
N GLU A 83 5.95 -3.87 -3.93
CA GLU A 83 5.27 -4.84 -4.78
C GLU A 83 4.49 -5.91 -4.01
N GLU A 84 3.53 -6.51 -4.71
CA GLU A 84 2.69 -7.61 -4.22
C GLU A 84 3.55 -8.78 -3.73
N GLU A 85 2.94 -9.63 -2.90
CA GLU A 85 3.59 -10.87 -2.50
C GLU A 85 3.97 -11.73 -3.70
N LYS A 86 5.18 -12.29 -3.64
CA LYS A 86 5.71 -13.25 -4.61
C LYS A 86 5.89 -14.64 -3.97
N VAL A 87 5.38 -14.82 -2.75
CA VAL A 87 5.48 -16.04 -1.94
C VAL A 87 4.62 -17.15 -2.53
N SER A 88 3.40 -16.84 -2.93
CA SER A 88 2.50 -17.79 -3.59
C SER A 88 2.99 -18.25 -4.96
N ARG A 89 3.93 -17.51 -5.54
CA ARG A 89 4.59 -17.81 -6.82
C ARG A 89 5.93 -18.54 -6.63
N GLY A 90 6.37 -18.76 -5.39
CA GLY A 90 7.68 -19.35 -5.10
C GLY A 90 8.87 -18.48 -5.50
N LEU A 91 8.65 -17.17 -5.70
CA LEU A 91 9.68 -16.22 -6.16
C LEU A 91 10.26 -15.38 -5.02
N GLU A 92 9.64 -15.39 -3.84
CA GLU A 92 10.21 -14.85 -2.60
C GLU A 92 9.77 -15.74 -1.43
N THR A 93 10.58 -15.85 -0.38
CA THR A 93 10.13 -16.47 0.87
C THR A 93 9.36 -15.45 1.71
N PHE A 94 8.63 -15.92 2.73
CA PHE A 94 8.00 -15.03 3.71
C PHE A 94 9.03 -14.14 4.44
N LYS A 95 10.25 -14.68 4.64
CA LYS A 95 11.37 -13.94 5.23
C LYS A 95 11.80 -12.82 4.29
N ASP A 96 12.03 -13.11 3.01
CA ASP A 96 12.44 -12.11 2.01
C ASP A 96 11.42 -10.97 1.90
N GLN A 97 10.13 -11.31 1.88
CA GLN A 97 9.06 -10.31 1.90
C GLN A 97 9.13 -9.42 3.15
N THR A 98 9.32 -10.03 4.32
CA THR A 98 9.39 -9.30 5.59
C THR A 98 10.61 -8.38 5.60
N GLU A 99 11.76 -8.85 5.11
CA GLU A 99 13.01 -8.09 5.06
C GLU A 99 12.93 -6.90 4.10
N ARG A 100 12.38 -7.07 2.89
CA ARG A 100 12.24 -5.94 1.95
C ARG A 100 11.31 -4.85 2.48
N ILE A 101 10.25 -5.23 3.19
CA ILE A 101 9.31 -4.29 3.82
C ILE A 101 9.96 -3.61 5.02
N LYS A 102 10.69 -4.37 5.85
CA LYS A 102 11.45 -3.81 6.97
C LYS A 102 12.48 -2.78 6.48
N LYS A 103 13.26 -3.14 5.45
CA LYS A 103 14.23 -2.23 4.80
C LYS A 103 13.57 -0.93 4.35
N PHE A 104 12.42 -1.02 3.67
CA PHE A 104 11.66 0.16 3.27
C PHE A 104 11.25 1.02 4.48
N LEU A 105 10.67 0.41 5.53
CA LEU A 105 10.26 1.16 6.72
C LEU A 105 11.44 1.83 7.44
N ASP A 106 12.60 1.17 7.49
CA ASP A 106 13.80 1.74 8.11
C ASP A 106 14.33 2.94 7.31
N GLU A 107 14.39 2.84 5.98
CA GLU A 107 14.74 3.99 5.09
C GLU A 107 13.77 5.17 5.25
N ILE A 108 12.46 4.92 5.41
CA ILE A 108 11.47 5.98 5.60
C ILE A 108 11.63 6.69 6.92
N LYS A 109 11.96 5.98 8.01
CA LYS A 109 12.22 6.58 9.32
C LYS A 109 13.35 7.61 9.26
N GLU A 110 14.40 7.34 8.48
CA GLU A 110 15.53 8.26 8.30
C GLU A 110 15.16 9.57 7.60
N LYS A 111 14.06 9.60 6.83
CA LYS A 111 13.59 10.81 6.12
C LYS A 111 12.99 11.87 7.04
N LYS A 112 12.86 11.61 8.35
CA LYS A 112 12.32 12.55 9.37
C LYS A 112 11.01 13.23 8.96
N LEU A 113 10.13 12.48 8.28
CA LEU A 113 8.80 12.93 7.91
C LEU A 113 7.86 12.87 9.13
N GLU A 114 6.96 13.84 9.26
CA GLU A 114 5.89 13.76 10.26
C GLU A 114 4.81 12.76 9.84
N LYS A 115 4.43 12.79 8.56
CA LYS A 115 3.35 12.01 7.96
C LYS A 115 3.76 11.44 6.60
N VAL A 116 3.44 10.18 6.36
CA VAL A 116 3.71 9.49 5.09
C VAL A 116 2.54 8.62 4.67
N ALA A 117 2.21 8.64 3.38
CA ALA A 117 1.22 7.75 2.80
C ALA A 117 1.90 6.61 2.03
N ILE A 118 1.34 5.41 2.08
CA ILE A 118 1.88 4.22 1.43
C ILE A 118 0.76 3.48 0.69
N CYS A 119 0.89 3.36 -0.63
CA CYS A 119 0.01 2.57 -1.49
C CYS A 119 0.68 1.25 -1.86
N SER A 120 0.08 0.13 -1.46
CA SER A 120 0.64 -1.20 -1.73
C SER A 120 -0.49 -2.24 -1.84
N HIS A 121 -0.18 -3.48 -1.46
CA HIS A 121 -1.03 -4.65 -1.63
C HIS A 121 -1.33 -5.32 -0.29
N GLY A 122 -2.16 -6.37 -0.30
CA GLY A 122 -2.68 -6.98 0.93
C GLY A 122 -1.57 -7.43 1.88
N TRP A 123 -0.73 -8.38 1.46
CA TRP A 123 0.31 -8.95 2.31
C TRP A 123 1.42 -7.95 2.69
N PRO A 124 1.97 -7.15 1.77
CA PRO A 124 2.88 -6.06 2.14
C PRO A 124 2.32 -5.12 3.22
N ILE A 125 1.05 -4.71 3.11
CA ILE A 125 0.40 -3.86 4.13
C ILE A 125 0.25 -4.60 5.45
N ALA A 126 -0.15 -5.87 5.42
CA ALA A 126 -0.23 -6.68 6.63
C ALA A 126 1.12 -6.78 7.36
N VAL A 127 2.21 -7.01 6.62
CA VAL A 127 3.58 -7.00 7.16
C VAL A 127 3.93 -5.63 7.74
N MET A 128 3.64 -4.53 7.04
CA MET A 128 3.86 -3.18 7.55
C MET A 128 3.10 -2.92 8.85
N ILE A 129 1.82 -3.29 8.92
CA ILE A 129 0.99 -3.13 10.12
C ILE A 129 1.59 -3.92 11.29
N ALA A 130 2.00 -5.17 11.06
CA ALA A 130 2.59 -6.01 12.09
C ALA A 130 3.92 -5.46 12.61
N LEU A 131 4.82 -5.02 11.71
CA LEU A 131 6.10 -4.42 12.09
C LEU A 131 5.91 -3.11 12.88
N LEU A 132 4.99 -2.26 12.45
CA LEU A 132 4.76 -0.96 13.09
C LEU A 132 4.04 -1.07 14.45
N LYS A 133 3.13 -2.04 14.62
CA LYS A 133 2.36 -2.20 15.87
C LYS A 133 2.99 -3.18 16.86
N ASN A 134 3.41 -4.34 16.37
CA ASN A 134 3.76 -5.50 17.22
C ASN A 134 5.26 -5.82 17.20
N LYS A 135 6.05 -5.15 16.34
CA LYS A 135 7.49 -5.42 16.10
C LYS A 135 7.83 -6.84 15.64
N HIS A 136 6.84 -7.72 15.52
CA HIS A 136 6.98 -9.11 15.13
C HIS A 136 5.94 -9.46 14.06
N VAL A 137 6.35 -10.25 13.06
CA VAL A 137 5.50 -10.70 11.96
C VAL A 137 5.39 -12.21 11.97
N ASN A 138 4.17 -12.73 11.91
CA ASN A 138 3.90 -14.16 11.77
C ASN A 138 2.89 -14.39 10.63
N ARG A 139 2.61 -15.65 10.29
CA ARG A 139 1.65 -15.96 9.21
C ARG A 139 0.24 -15.47 9.49
N LEU A 140 -0.21 -15.46 10.75
CA LEU A 140 -1.53 -14.92 11.12
C LEU A 140 -1.64 -13.42 10.84
N SER A 141 -0.51 -12.71 10.89
CA SER A 141 -0.45 -11.27 10.59
C SER A 141 -0.92 -10.98 9.16
N LEU A 142 -0.72 -11.91 8.21
CA LEU A 142 -1.08 -11.76 6.80
C LEU A 142 -2.58 -11.68 6.54
N LEU A 143 -3.42 -11.97 7.55
CA LEU A 143 -4.87 -11.78 7.48
C LEU A 143 -5.30 -10.33 7.76
N ASN A 144 -4.39 -9.50 8.28
CA ASN A 144 -4.69 -8.15 8.74
C ASN A 144 -4.29 -7.09 7.70
N TYR A 145 -5.11 -6.90 6.68
CA TYR A 145 -4.96 -5.79 5.73
C TYR A 145 -6.32 -5.15 5.39
N PRO A 146 -6.34 -3.85 5.04
CA PRO A 146 -7.59 -3.18 4.69
C PRO A 146 -8.15 -3.68 3.35
N LYS A 147 -9.48 -3.55 3.21
CA LYS A 147 -10.14 -3.68 1.90
C LYS A 147 -9.62 -2.60 0.94
N CYS A 148 -9.75 -2.84 -0.37
CA CYS A 148 -9.40 -1.84 -1.38
C CYS A 148 -10.19 -0.53 -1.15
N GLY A 149 -9.49 0.61 -1.21
CA GLY A 149 -10.09 1.92 -0.94
C GLY A 149 -10.32 2.25 0.54
N VAL A 150 -9.79 1.44 1.47
CA VAL A 150 -9.79 1.74 2.90
C VAL A 150 -8.37 2.09 3.35
N ILE A 151 -8.26 3.16 4.13
CA ILE A 151 -7.00 3.66 4.68
C ILE A 151 -6.88 3.27 6.16
N VAL A 152 -5.70 2.82 6.54
CA VAL A 152 -5.31 2.49 7.91
C VAL A 152 -4.30 3.52 8.36
N THR A 153 -4.60 4.20 9.47
CA THR A 153 -3.67 5.14 10.09
C THR A 153 -2.95 4.44 11.25
N ILE A 154 -1.63 4.56 11.29
CA ILE A 154 -0.81 4.10 12.42
C ILE A 154 0.04 5.26 12.90
N ASP A 155 -0.10 5.60 14.18
CA ASP A 155 0.80 6.51 14.86
C ASP A 155 1.94 5.71 15.49
N ALA A 156 3.17 5.98 15.06
CA ALA A 156 4.38 5.37 15.59
C ALA A 156 5.32 6.46 16.16
N ARG A 157 4.72 7.47 16.79
CA ARG A 157 5.43 8.40 17.68
C ARG A 157 5.67 7.74 19.04
#